data_AF-A0A173UF54-F1
#
_entry.id   AF-A0A173UF54-F1
#
_cell.length_a   1.000
_cell.length_b   1.000
_cell.length_c   1.000
_cell.angle_alpha   90.00
_cell.angle_beta   90.00
_cell.angle_gamma   90.00
#
_symmetry.space_group_name_H-M   'P 1'
#
loop_
_entity.id
_entity.type
_entity.pdbx_description
1 polymer ?
#
loop_
_entity_poly.entity_id
_entity_poly.type
_entity_poly.pdbx_seq_one_letter_code
_entity_poly.pdbx_strand_id
1 'polypeptide(L)' 'MWKIKQIAEADFGCEERMPGEKLKCLVILEDESGNVHCLETEDEWLTEQGLNEGSEWKD' A
#
# COMPACT_ATOMS: atom_id res chain seq x y z
N MET A 1 -16.39 -0.72 5.73
CA MET A 1 -15.51 -1.73 5.09
C MET A 1 -14.45 -1.00 4.28
N TRP A 2 -13.16 -1.37 4.39
CA TRP A 2 -12.07 -0.65 3.72
C TRP A 2 -11.78 -1.22 2.34
N LYS A 3 -11.57 -0.34 1.36
CA LYS A 3 -11.10 -0.70 0.02
C LYS A 3 -9.82 0.05 -0.30
N ILE A 4 -8.91 -0.61 -1.00
CA ILE A 4 -7.72 0.04 -1.53
C ILE A 4 -8.17 1.01 -2.62
N LYS A 5 -8.05 2.30 -2.33
CA LYS A 5 -8.34 3.37 -3.28
C LYS A 5 -7.16 3.58 -4.22
N GLN A 6 -5.95 3.54 -3.69
CA GLN A 6 -4.72 3.76 -4.44
C GLN A 6 -3.54 3.06 -3.76
N ILE A 7 -2.58 2.61 -4.57
CA ILE A 7 -1.25 2.14 -4.12
C ILE A 7 -0.22 3.05 -4.77
N ALA A 8 0.64 3.68 -3.99
CA ALA A 8 1.72 4.52 -4.45
C ALA A 8 3.07 3.98 -3.95
N GLU A 9 4.14 4.23 -4.69
CA GLU A 9 5.49 3.91 -4.20
C GLU A 9 5.80 4.79 -2.98
N ALA A 10 6.17 4.18 -1.85
CA ALA A 10 6.47 4.94 -0.62
C ALA A 10 7.83 5.66 -0.68
N ASP A 11 8.67 5.26 -1.63
CA ASP A 11 10.06 5.67 -1.75
C ASP A 11 10.18 6.95 -2.59
N PHE A 12 9.86 8.10 -1.98
CA PHE A 12 9.98 9.42 -2.62
C PHE A 12 11.42 9.99 -2.61
N GLY A 13 12.40 9.22 -2.09
CA GLY A 13 13.78 9.65 -1.88
C GLY A 13 14.73 9.17 -2.98
N CYS A 14 15.61 10.06 -3.45
CA CYS A 14 16.71 9.74 -4.38
C CYS A 14 17.89 9.06 -3.66
N GLU A 15 17.63 8.36 -2.56
CA GLU A 15 18.64 7.65 -1.78
C GLU A 15 18.63 6.19 -2.26
N GLU A 16 19.77 5.73 -2.77
CA GLU A 16 19.92 4.35 -3.21
C GLU A 16 19.55 3.41 -2.05
N ARG A 17 18.53 2.58 -2.24
CA ARG A 17 18.10 1.61 -1.23
C ARG A 17 19.26 0.74 -0.81
N MET A 18 19.37 0.48 0.49
CA MET A 18 20.42 -0.41 0.97
C MET A 18 20.15 -1.84 0.50
N PRO A 19 21.19 -2.61 0.20
CA PRO A 19 21.03 -4.02 -0.18
C PRO A 19 20.33 -4.79 0.94
N GLY A 20 19.15 -5.35 0.66
CA GLY A 20 18.32 -6.09 1.61
C GLY A 20 17.11 -5.32 2.14
N GLU A 21 16.94 -4.04 1.82
CA GLU A 21 15.70 -3.32 2.11
C GLU A 21 14.60 -3.74 1.13
N LYS A 22 13.43 -4.06 1.69
CA LYS A 22 12.24 -4.42 0.91
C LYS A 22 11.54 -3.18 0.38
N LEU A 23 11.03 -3.28 -0.86
CA LEU A 23 10.21 -2.23 -1.45
C LEU A 23 8.93 -2.06 -0.64
N LYS A 24 8.65 -0.81 -0.24
CA LYS A 24 7.40 -0.45 0.42
C LYS A 24 6.52 0.41 -0.49
N CYS A 25 5.22 0.25 -0.33
CA CYS A 25 4.19 1.01 -0.99
C CYS A 25 3.29 1.68 0.06
N LEU A 26 2.87 2.90 -0.23
CA LEU A 26 1.83 3.61 0.50
C LEU A 26 0.47 3.15 -0.05
N VAL A 27 -0.29 2.46 0.78
CA VAL A 27 -1.65 2.03 0.49
C VAL A 27 -2.61 3.06 1.06
N ILE A 28 -3.46 3.62 0.21
CA ILE A 28 -4.50 4.56 0.56
C ILE A 28 -5.82 3.79 0.53
N LEU A 29 -6.46 3.67 1.68
CA LEU A 29 -7.74 3.03 1.88
C LEU A 29 -8.86 4.07 1.95
N GLU A 30 -10.02 3.70 1.45
CA GLU A 30 -11.26 4.48 1.58
C GLU A 30 -12.40 3.55 2.01
N ASP A 31 -13.24 4.00 2.94
CA ASP A 31 -14.47 3.32 3.32
C ASP A 31 -15.71 3.93 2.63
N GLU A 32 -16.86 3.27 2.77
CA GLU A 32 -18.14 3.69 2.20
C GLU A 32 -18.63 5.08 2.64
N SER A 33 -18.18 5.53 3.82
CA SER A 33 -18.49 6.87 4.36
C SER A 33 -17.54 7.95 3.83
N GLY A 34 -16.55 7.57 3.03
CA GLY A 34 -15.52 8.46 2.50
C GLY A 34 -14.40 8.80 3.49
N ASN A 35 -14.25 8.07 4.59
CA ASN A 35 -13.06 8.24 5.43
C ASN A 35 -11.87 7.64 4.68
N VAL A 36 -10.71 8.30 4.80
CA VAL A 36 -9.47 7.89 4.16
C VAL A 36 -8.46 7.50 5.24
N HIS A 37 -7.77 6.38 5.01
CA HIS A 37 -6.70 5.90 5.86
C HIS A 37 -5.49 5.52 5.01
N CYS A 38 -4.28 5.86 5.44
CA CYS A 38 -3.07 5.55 4.70
C CYS A 38 -2.14 4.71 5.56
N LEU A 39 -1.55 3.67 4.98
CA LEU A 39 -0.56 2.82 5.65
C LEU A 39 0.56 2.42 4.68
N GLU A 40 1.74 2.13 5.21
CA GLU A 40 2.85 1.59 4.43
C GLU A 40 2.90 0.08 4.60
N THR A 41 3.06 -0.64 3.49
CA THR A 41 3.24 -2.10 3.50
C THR A 41 4.27 -2.51 2.46
N GLU A 42 4.76 -3.74 2.57
CA GLU A 42 5.70 -4.31 1.61
C GLU A 42 5.00 -4.62 0.27
N ASP A 43 5.63 -4.23 -0.83
CA ASP A 43 5.13 -4.48 -2.19
C ASP A 43 5.01 -5.98 -2.48
N GLU A 44 6.00 -6.76 -2.04
CA GLU A 44 5.97 -8.22 -2.16
C GLU A 44 4.77 -8.81 -1.42
N TRP A 45 4.43 -8.29 -0.24
CA TRP A 45 3.30 -8.78 0.54
C TRP A 45 1.98 -8.48 -0.16
N LEU A 46 1.80 -7.28 -0.71
CA LEU A 46 0.61 -6.94 -1.52
C LEU A 46 0.44 -7.91 -2.70
N THR A 47 1.55 -8.20 -3.38
CA THR A 47 1.58 -9.15 -4.51
C THR A 47 1.21 -10.56 -4.07
N GLU A 48 1.76 -11.05 -2.96
CA GLU A 48 1.46 -12.37 -2.39
C GLU A 48 0.00 -12.49 -1.95
N GLN A 49 -0.59 -11.43 -1.41
CA GLN A 49 -2.01 -11.39 -1.04
C GLN A 49 -2.94 -11.17 -2.25
N GLY A 50 -2.40 -10.85 -3.42
CA GLY A 50 -3.18 -10.48 -4.61
C GLY A 50 -3.97 -9.17 -4.43
N LEU A 51 -3.49 -8.27 -3.57
CA LEU A 51 -4.13 -6.99 -3.27
C LEU A 51 -3.74 -5.93 -4.29
N ASN A 52 -4.75 -5.28 -4.87
CA ASN A 52 -4.59 -4.23 -5.88
C ASN A 52 -5.58 -3.09 -5.61
N GLU A 53 -5.49 -2.01 -6.37
CA GLU A 53 -6.50 -0.95 -6.36
C GLU A 53 -7.91 -1.53 -6.62
N GLY A 54 -8.86 -1.20 -5.75
CA GLY A 54 -10.21 -1.74 -5.72
C GLY A 54 -10.40 -2.98 -4.84
N SER A 55 -9.31 -3.64 -4.40
CA SER A 55 -9.40 -4.80 -3.48
C SER A 55 -9.92 -4.39 -2.10
N GLU A 56 -10.62 -5.33 -1.45
CA GLU A 56 -11.06 -5.18 -0.08
C GLU A 56 -9.87 -5.36 0.87
N TRP A 57 -9.67 -4.41 1.77
CA TRP A 57 -8.67 -4.52 2.81
C TRP A 57 -9.25 -5.30 3.99
N LYS A 58 -8.63 -6.43 4.32
CA LYS A 58 -8.98 -7.25 5.48
C LYS A 58 -8.07 -6.86 6.63
N ASP A 59 -8.65 -6.25 7.65
CA ASP A 59 -7.99 -5.91 8.91
C ASP A 59 -7.50 -7.18 9.64
#